data_AF-A0A354UCA7-F1
#
_entry.id   AF-A0A354UCA7-F1
#
_cell.length_a   1.000
_cell.length_b   1.000
_cell.length_c   1.000
_cell.angle_alpha   90.00
_cell.angle_beta   90.00
_cell.angle_gamma   90.00
#
_symmetry.space_group_name_H-M   'P 1'
#
loop_
_entity.id
_entity.type
_entity.pdbx_description
1 polymer ?
#
loop_
_entity_poly.entity_id
_entity_poly.type
_entity_poly.pdbx_seq_one_letter_code
_entity_poly.pdbx_strand_id
1 'polypeptide(L)'
;MTTKVQKAVSILLFVLLLLIFGLSLHFVWPAYNRSNALQQDLSKLNHELQEKIDESVSLNREVHDLEHSPAAAEKVAREKYNLCKENELILKYEN
;
A
#
# COMPACT_ATOMS: atom_id res chain seq x y z
N MET A 1 -41.02 -22.12 -49.88
CA MET A 1 -41.02 -20.92 -49.00
C MET A 1 -40.44 -21.15 -47.61
N THR A 2 -40.16 -22.40 -47.20
CA THR A 2 -39.73 -22.76 -45.83
C THR A 2 -38.26 -22.44 -45.52
N THR A 3 -37.37 -22.55 -46.50
CA THR A 3 -35.91 -22.38 -46.31
C THR A 3 -35.48 -20.95 -45.98
N LYS A 4 -36.16 -19.93 -46.53
CA LYS A 4 -35.86 -18.52 -46.26
C LYS A 4 -36.22 -18.14 -44.83
N VAL A 5 -37.38 -18.60 -44.35
CA VAL A 5 -37.84 -18.39 -42.98
C VAL A 5 -36.91 -19.09 -41.98
N GLN A 6 -36.51 -20.32 -42.28
CA GLN A 6 -35.60 -21.09 -41.42
C GLN A 6 -34.21 -20.43 -41.30
N LYS A 7 -33.68 -19.86 -42.39
CA LYS A 7 -32.44 -19.06 -42.35
C LYS A 7 -32.60 -17.77 -41.55
N ALA A 8 -33.71 -17.06 -41.70
CA ALA A 8 -33.98 -15.84 -40.93
C ALA A 8 -34.09 -16.11 -39.43
N VAL A 9 -34.77 -17.21 -39.04
CA VAL A 9 -34.86 -17.65 -37.63
C VAL A 9 -33.49 -18.04 -37.08
N SER A 10 -32.66 -18.73 -37.87
CA SER A 10 -31.31 -19.10 -37.45
C SER A 10 -30.40 -17.89 -37.26
N ILE A 11 -30.50 -16.87 -38.13
CA ILE A 11 -29.78 -15.60 -37.99
C ILE A 11 -30.25 -14.86 -36.74
N LEU A 12 -31.56 -14.79 -36.50
CA LEU A 12 -32.14 -14.16 -35.31
C LEU A 12 -31.61 -14.81 -34.02
N LEU A 13 -31.60 -16.14 -33.96
CA LEU A 13 -31.05 -16.90 -32.83
C LEU A 13 -29.56 -16.63 -32.61
N PHE A 14 -28.80 -16.52 -33.69
CA PHE A 14 -27.36 -16.25 -33.61
C PHE A 14 -27.08 -14.84 -33.06
N VAL A 15 -27.84 -13.84 -33.53
CA VAL A 15 -27.77 -12.47 -33.00
C VAL A 15 -28.15 -12.44 -31.53
N LEU A 16 -29.21 -13.15 -31.14
CA LEU A 16 -29.65 -13.24 -29.74
C LEU A 16 -28.59 -13.88 -28.85
N LEU A 17 -27.92 -14.93 -29.33
CA LEU A 17 -26.83 -15.60 -28.61
C LEU A 17 -25.63 -14.65 -28.42
N LEU A 18 -25.22 -13.93 -29.47
CA LEU A 18 -24.15 -12.93 -29.37
C LEU A 18 -24.49 -11.80 -28.38
N LEU A 19 -25.75 -11.39 -28.33
CA LEU A 19 -26.23 -10.36 -27.39
C LEU A 19 -26.12 -10.85 -25.93
N ILE A 20 -26.57 -12.07 -25.65
CA ILE A 20 -26.45 -12.69 -24.32
C ILE A 20 -24.98 -12.85 -23.93
N PHE A 21 -24.14 -13.29 -24.87
CA PHE A 21 -22.71 -13.48 -24.63
C PHE A 21 -21.99 -12.15 -24.36
N GLY A 22 -22.31 -11.11 -25.13
CA GLY A 22 -21.78 -9.76 -24.94
C GLY A 22 -22.18 -9.15 -23.59
N LEU A 23 -23.45 -9.30 -23.20
CA LEU A 23 -23.94 -8.84 -21.89
C LEU A 23 -23.28 -9.57 -20.72
N SER A 24 -23.05 -10.88 -20.85
CA SER A 24 -22.34 -11.69 -19.85
C SER A 24 -20.91 -11.17 -19.62
N LEU A 25 -20.14 -10.97 -20.70
CA LEU A 25 -18.78 -10.44 -20.60
C LEU A 25 -18.76 -9.01 -20.04
N HIS A 26 -19.71 -8.17 -20.45
CA HIS A 26 -19.80 -6.79 -19.97
C HIS A 26 -20.05 -6.74 -18.45
N PHE A 27 -20.82 -7.67 -17.90
CA PHE A 27 -21.13 -7.71 -16.46
C PHE A 27 -20.00 -8.34 -15.62
N VAL A 28 -19.27 -9.31 -16.17
CA VAL A 28 -18.13 -9.96 -15.49
C VAL A 28 -16.91 -9.05 -15.42
N TRP A 29 -16.69 -8.20 -16.43
CA TRP A 29 -15.54 -7.28 -16.49
C TRP A 29 -15.40 -6.31 -15.30
N PRO A 30 -16.43 -5.55 -14.87
CA PRO A 30 -16.32 -4.64 -13.74
C PRO A 30 -16.12 -5.38 -12.41
N ALA A 31 -16.71 -6.58 -12.27
CA ALA A 31 -16.54 -7.41 -11.07
C ALA A 31 -15.09 -7.91 -10.94
N TYR A 32 -14.48 -8.33 -12.06
CA TYR A 32 -13.09 -8.77 -12.09
C TYR A 32 -12.12 -7.62 -11.80
N ASN A 33 -12.37 -6.44 -12.39
CA ASN A 33 -11.52 -5.27 -12.17
C ASN A 33 -11.55 -4.79 -10.70
N ARG A 34 -12.70 -4.90 -10.03
CA ARG A 34 -12.85 -4.53 -8.62
C ARG A 34 -12.08 -5.44 -7.67
N SER A 35 -11.99 -6.73 -7.97
CA SER A 35 -11.21 -7.70 -7.19
C SER A 35 -9.71 -7.41 -7.23
N ASN A 36 -9.19 -7.06 -8.41
CA ASN A 36 -7.77 -6.71 -8.56
C ASN A 36 -7.41 -5.41 -7.84
N ALA A 37 -8.29 -4.41 -7.88
CA ALA A 37 -8.10 -3.17 -7.13
C ALA A 37 -8.06 -3.42 -5.61
N LEU A 38 -8.99 -4.24 -5.09
CA LEU A 38 -9.02 -4.62 -3.68
C LEU A 38 -7.74 -5.37 -3.24
N GLN A 39 -7.18 -6.24 -4.09
CA GLN A 39 -5.92 -6.92 -3.78
C GLN A 39 -4.72 -5.96 -3.76
N GLN A 40 -4.70 -4.96 -4.63
CA GLN A 40 -3.65 -3.93 -4.64
C GLN A 40 -3.75 -3.00 -3.42
N ASP A 41 -4.97 -2.67 -2.98
CA ASP A 41 -5.16 -1.86 -1.77
C ASP A 41 -4.75 -2.64 -0.52
N LEU A 42 -5.06 -3.94 -0.44
CA LEU A 42 -4.61 -4.79 0.67
C LEU A 42 -3.08 -4.95 0.71
N SER A 43 -2.42 -5.06 -0.45
CA SER A 43 -0.96 -5.18 -0.48
C SER A 43 -0.28 -3.88 -0.07
N LYS A 44 -0.80 -2.72 -0.50
CA LYS A 44 -0.32 -1.40 -0.03
C LYS A 44 -0.53 -1.22 1.47
N LEU A 45 -1.71 -1.54 1.97
CA LEU A 45 -2.03 -1.34 3.38
C LEU A 45 -1.19 -2.23 4.30
N ASN A 46 -0.92 -3.48 3.88
CA ASN A 46 0.00 -4.36 4.60
C ASN A 46 1.44 -3.82 4.58
N HIS A 47 1.87 -3.23 3.46
CA HIS A 47 3.21 -2.63 3.39
C HIS A 47 3.34 -1.41 4.30
N GLU A 48 2.34 -0.53 4.33
CA GLU A 48 2.31 0.62 5.25
C GLU A 48 2.27 0.18 6.71
N LEU A 49 1.49 -0.86 7.03
CA LEU A 49 1.43 -1.41 8.38
C LEU A 49 2.79 -1.96 8.81
N GLN A 50 3.47 -2.70 7.93
CA GLN A 50 4.78 -3.26 8.20
C GLN A 50 5.83 -2.15 8.43
N GLU A 51 5.83 -1.13 7.60
CA GLU A 51 6.72 0.03 7.75
C GLU A 51 6.50 0.76 9.08
N LYS A 52 5.24 0.94 9.48
CA LYS A 52 4.91 1.58 10.78
C LYS A 52 5.28 0.72 11.98
N ILE A 53 5.18 -0.60 11.87
CA ILE A 53 5.65 -1.52 12.91
C ILE A 53 7.17 -1.40 13.04
N ASP A 54 7.91 -1.45 11.93
CA ASP A 54 9.36 -1.35 11.94
C ASP A 54 9.83 0.01 12.49
N GLU A 55 9.15 1.10 12.13
CA GLU A 55 9.38 2.44 12.69
C GLU A 55 9.14 2.45 14.21
N SER A 56 8.03 1.87 14.69
CA SER A 56 7.74 1.82 16.12
C SER A 56 8.75 0.98 16.92
N VAL A 57 9.26 -0.12 16.34
CA VAL A 57 10.27 -0.98 16.98
C VAL A 57 11.61 -0.27 17.05
N SER A 58 12.02 0.42 15.99
CA SER A 58 13.27 1.21 15.99
C SER A 58 13.21 2.37 16.99
N LEU A 59 12.10 3.11 17.02
CA LEU A 59 11.91 4.22 17.93
C LEU A 59 11.84 3.75 19.39
N ASN A 60 11.17 2.63 19.66
CA ASN A 60 11.09 2.07 21.01
C ASN A 60 12.45 1.56 21.51
N ARG A 61 13.32 1.07 20.61
CA ARG A 61 14.72 0.77 20.95
C ARG A 61 15.50 2.04 21.29
N GLU A 62 15.34 3.11 20.52
CA GLU A 62 16.00 4.39 20.82
C GLU A 62 15.54 4.95 22.18
N VAL A 63 14.24 4.89 22.48
CA VAL A 63 13.70 5.29 23.79
C VAL A 63 14.23 4.39 24.91
N HIS A 64 14.26 3.08 24.70
CA HIS A 64 14.78 2.14 25.71
C HIS A 64 16.27 2.39 26.00
N ASP A 65 17.09 2.62 24.96
CA ASP A 65 18.51 2.94 25.09
C ASP A 65 18.71 4.30 25.79
N LEU A 66 17.85 5.28 25.54
CA LEU A 66 17.85 6.58 26.23
C LEU A 66 17.45 6.46 27.70
N GLU A 67 16.52 5.56 28.05
CA GLU A 67 16.07 5.33 29.42
C GLU A 67 17.10 4.56 30.27
N HIS A 68 17.82 3.61 29.67
CA HIS A 68 18.68 2.67 30.41
C HIS A 68 20.17 3.00 30.31
N SER A 69 20.58 3.89 29.40
CA SER A 69 21.96 4.34 29.26
C SER A 69 22.11 5.85 29.48
N PRO A 70 22.67 6.30 30.62
CA PRO A 70 22.90 7.72 30.87
C PRO A 70 23.85 8.36 29.85
N ALA A 71 24.75 7.59 29.23
CA ALA A 71 25.64 8.06 28.18
C ALA A 71 24.91 8.37 26.86
N ALA A 72 23.84 7.64 26.53
CA ALA A 72 23.03 7.88 25.34
C ALA A 72 22.19 9.16 25.50
N ALA A 73 21.58 9.35 26.67
CA ALA A 73 20.84 10.57 27.01
C ALA A 73 21.75 11.81 26.99
N GLU A 74 22.97 11.70 27.52
CA GLU A 74 23.96 12.80 27.52
C GLU A 74 24.42 13.16 26.09
N LYS A 75 24.58 12.17 25.20
CA LYS A 75 24.92 12.42 23.78
C LYS A 75 23.81 13.19 23.07
N VAL A 76 22.55 12.80 23.22
CA VAL A 76 21.41 13.50 22.59
C VAL A 76 21.22 14.90 23.16
N ALA A 77 21.38 15.09 24.48
CA ALA A 77 21.32 16.40 25.11
C ALA A 77 22.41 17.36 24.55
N ARG A 78 23.63 16.85 24.33
CA ARG A 78 24.74 17.63 23.75
C ARG A 78 24.53 17.90 22.25
N GLU A 79 24.14 16.91 21.46
CA GLU A 79 24.05 17.02 20.00
C GLU A 79 22.80 17.76 19.51
N LYS A 80 21.62 17.44 20.06
CA LYS A 80 20.34 18.02 19.63
C LYS A 80 19.96 19.28 20.39
N TYR A 81 20.34 19.40 21.67
CA TYR A 81 19.89 20.48 22.55
C TYR A 81 21.00 21.43 23.01
N ASN A 82 22.27 21.21 22.59
CA ASN A 82 23.45 21.99 22.98
C ASN A 82 23.59 22.20 24.51
N LEU A 83 23.07 21.27 25.31
CA LEU A 83 23.16 21.34 26.76
C LEU A 83 24.57 20.91 27.18
N CYS A 84 25.38 21.90 27.60
CA CYS A 84 26.75 21.72 28.07
C CYS A 84 26.82 21.96 29.58
N LYS A 85 27.74 21.30 30.28
CA LYS A 85 28.05 21.69 31.67
C LYS A 85 28.75 23.04 31.68
N GLU A 86 28.64 23.79 32.79
CA GLU A 86 29.38 25.03 32.98
C GLU A 86 30.88 24.75 32.78
N ASN A 87 31.48 25.38 31.75
CA ASN A 87 32.88 25.27 31.30
C ASN A 87 33.24 24.17 30.27
N GLU A 88 32.28 23.58 29.55
CA GLU A 88 32.57 22.74 28.37
C GLU A 88 32.53 23.55 27.05
N LEU A 89 33.47 23.26 26.12
CA LEU A 89 33.49 23.82 24.76
C LEU A 89 33.25 22.69 23.74
N ILE A 90 32.16 22.75 22.97
CA ILE A 90 31.86 21.78 21.91
C ILE A 90 32.50 22.22 20.58
N LEU A 91 33.36 21.38 20.02
CA LEU A 91 33.96 21.56 18.70
C LEU A 91 33.19 20.70 17.68
N LYS A 92 32.45 21.35 16.77
CA LYS A 92 31.80 20.69 15.63
C LYS A 92 32.69 20.85 14.40
N TYR A 93 33.13 19.73 13.82
CA TYR A 93 33.83 19.71 12.54
C TYR A 93 32.82 19.38 11.44
N GLU A 94 32.71 20.26 10.46
CA GLU A 94 31.90 20.05 9.26
C GLU A 94 32.74 19.22 8.26
N ASN A 95 32.14 18.17 7.68
CA ASN A 95 32.78 17.28 6.71
C ASN A 95 32.44 17.70 5.29
#